data_AF-A0A399FWD8-F1
#
_entry.id   AF-A0A399FWD8-F1
#
_cell.length_a   1.000
_cell.length_b   1.000
_cell.length_c   1.000
_cell.angle_alpha   90.00
_cell.angle_beta   90.00
_cell.angle_gamma   90.00
#
_symmetry.space_group_name_H-M   'P 1'
#
loop_
_entity.id
_entity.type
_entity.pdbx_description
1 polymer ?
#
loop_
_entity_poly.entity_id
_entity_poly.type
_entity_poly.pdbx_seq_one_letter_code
_entity_poly.pdbx_strand_id
1 'polypeptide(L)'
;MLSGLSTVSSASTVSTAEPLPTRGNAVTASPEGIGDIVMAGARSGYAHLAARPLPTVGRLVPAARGAADALTRLRLWPRRHGHWQRPPRAVRRYAPGRARMAVVALAPNEFVALSDVRSGGPPVHGDVLLVARGRVHAVVTGEGGHLLAVQELVAGRTRVLGGVDGRQLVNTGAETAVVVRVTA
;
A
#
# COMPACT_ATOMS: atom_id res chain seq x y z
N MET A 1 14.69 34.81 -52.23
CA MET A 1 13.67 33.87 -51.71
C MET A 1 13.74 32.59 -52.52
N LEU A 2 14.08 31.47 -51.87
CA LEU A 2 13.77 30.07 -52.22
C LEU A 2 14.69 29.17 -51.38
N SER A 3 14.22 28.79 -50.18
CA SER A 3 14.84 27.75 -49.36
C SER A 3 13.96 26.51 -49.43
N GLY A 4 14.55 25.40 -49.89
CA GLY A 4 13.89 24.11 -50.04
C GLY A 4 13.51 23.48 -48.70
N LEU A 5 12.27 23.03 -48.61
CA LEU A 5 11.76 22.24 -47.50
C LEU A 5 12.08 20.77 -47.77
N SER A 6 12.89 20.15 -46.90
CA SER A 6 13.13 18.71 -46.92
C SER A 6 11.92 17.99 -46.32
N THR A 7 11.24 17.20 -47.15
CA THR A 7 10.17 16.29 -46.75
C THR A 7 10.77 15.05 -46.10
N VAL A 8 10.52 14.85 -44.80
CA VAL A 8 10.89 13.60 -44.12
C VAL A 8 9.79 12.57 -44.39
N SER A 9 10.12 11.59 -45.22
CA SER A 9 9.26 10.43 -45.54
C SER A 9 9.38 9.39 -44.43
N SER A 10 8.29 9.13 -43.70
CA SER A 10 8.19 8.05 -42.73
C SER A 10 7.87 6.74 -43.45
N ALA A 11 8.88 5.89 -43.60
CA ALA A 11 8.70 4.54 -44.11
C ALA A 11 7.85 3.71 -43.13
N SER A 12 6.75 3.14 -43.64
CA SER A 12 5.91 2.20 -42.90
C SER A 12 6.66 0.89 -42.71
N THR A 13 7.03 0.58 -41.46
CA THR A 13 7.49 -0.75 -41.09
C THR A 13 6.28 -1.68 -40.99
N VAL A 14 6.19 -2.62 -41.93
CA VAL A 14 5.23 -3.72 -41.85
C VAL A 14 5.60 -4.58 -40.64
N SER A 15 4.73 -4.58 -39.63
CA SER A 15 4.87 -5.44 -38.46
C SER A 15 4.42 -6.84 -38.85
N THR A 16 5.40 -7.73 -39.05
CA THR A 16 5.17 -9.17 -39.23
C THR A 16 4.61 -9.72 -37.92
N ALA A 17 3.32 -10.08 -37.92
CA ALA A 17 2.69 -10.75 -36.80
C ALA A 17 3.20 -12.21 -36.71
N GLU A 18 3.76 -12.58 -35.56
CA GLU A 18 4.03 -13.99 -35.24
C GLU A 18 2.70 -14.79 -35.12
N PRO A 19 2.68 -16.05 -35.55
CA PRO A 19 1.49 -16.88 -35.48
C PRO A 19 1.19 -17.34 -34.04
N LEU A 20 -0.08 -17.19 -33.67
CA LEU A 20 -0.70 -17.52 -32.38
C LEU A 20 -0.57 -19.03 -32.03
N PRO A 21 -0.32 -19.43 -30.78
CA PRO A 21 -0.62 -20.80 -30.33
C PRO A 21 -2.14 -20.98 -30.16
N THR A 22 -2.70 -21.88 -30.97
CA THR A 22 -4.12 -22.25 -30.98
C THR A 22 -4.46 -23.21 -29.83
N ARG A 23 -5.18 -22.74 -28.79
CA ARG A 23 -6.43 -23.32 -28.23
C ARG A 23 -6.75 -22.82 -26.82
N GLY A 24 -7.98 -22.29 -26.64
CA GLY A 24 -8.66 -22.26 -25.35
C GLY A 24 -9.61 -21.07 -25.13
N ASN A 25 -10.84 -21.17 -25.66
CA ASN A 25 -12.00 -20.29 -25.48
C ASN A 25 -11.88 -18.82 -25.92
N ALA A 26 -12.45 -18.54 -27.09
CA ALA A 26 -12.81 -17.20 -27.51
C ALA A 26 -13.85 -16.62 -26.56
N VAL A 27 -13.43 -15.66 -25.72
CA VAL A 27 -14.37 -14.70 -25.15
C VAL A 27 -14.72 -13.75 -26.29
N THR A 28 -15.96 -13.84 -26.79
CA THR A 28 -16.55 -12.84 -27.66
C THR A 28 -16.66 -11.53 -26.88
N ALA A 29 -15.60 -10.73 -26.89
CA ALA A 29 -15.61 -9.38 -26.36
C ALA A 29 -16.42 -8.51 -27.32
N SER A 30 -17.63 -8.14 -26.91
CA SER A 30 -18.41 -7.09 -27.57
C SER A 30 -17.66 -5.75 -27.43
N PRO A 31 -17.55 -4.94 -28.49
CA PRO A 31 -16.85 -3.65 -28.46
C PRO A 31 -17.56 -2.56 -27.64
N GLU A 32 -18.75 -2.82 -27.08
CA GLU A 32 -19.50 -1.86 -26.24
C GLU A 32 -19.02 -1.77 -24.78
N GLY A 33 -18.05 -2.60 -24.38
CA GLY A 33 -17.58 -2.73 -22.99
C GLY A 33 -16.24 -2.06 -22.68
N ILE A 34 -15.90 -0.92 -23.27
CA ILE A 34 -14.77 -0.09 -22.79
C ILE A 34 -15.21 0.58 -21.47
N GLY A 35 -15.29 -0.19 -20.40
CA GLY A 35 -15.82 0.29 -19.12
C GLY A 35 -15.77 -0.70 -17.96
N ASP A 36 -15.53 -1.98 -18.22
CA ASP A 36 -15.57 -3.00 -17.19
C ASP A 36 -14.14 -3.38 -16.75
N ILE A 37 -13.63 -2.71 -15.71
CA ILE A 37 -12.38 -3.11 -15.03
C ILE A 37 -12.65 -4.40 -14.22
N VAL A 38 -12.91 -5.51 -14.91
CA VAL A 38 -13.26 -6.80 -14.30
C VAL A 38 -12.02 -7.64 -13.98
N MET A 39 -10.83 -7.21 -14.42
CA MET A 39 -9.58 -7.99 -14.28
C MET A 39 -8.57 -7.43 -13.26
N ALA A 40 -8.94 -6.43 -12.45
CA ALA A 40 -8.05 -5.89 -11.42
C ALA A 40 -7.64 -6.98 -10.41
N GLY A 41 -6.43 -7.52 -10.56
CA GLY A 41 -5.87 -8.56 -9.69
C GLY A 41 -5.85 -9.98 -10.26
N ALA A 42 -6.34 -10.20 -11.49
CA ALA A 42 -6.15 -11.46 -12.20
C ALA A 42 -4.67 -11.66 -12.61
N ARG A 43 -4.20 -12.91 -12.62
CA ARG A 43 -2.84 -13.22 -13.09
C ARG A 43 -2.76 -12.99 -14.59
N SER A 44 -1.80 -12.17 -15.01
CA SER A 44 -1.46 -12.03 -16.42
C SER A 44 -0.92 -13.35 -16.96
N GLY A 45 -1.35 -13.74 -18.17
CA GLY A 45 -0.79 -14.89 -18.90
C GLY A 45 0.59 -14.62 -19.50
N TYR A 46 1.02 -13.35 -19.51
CA TYR A 46 2.34 -12.98 -19.99
C TYR A 46 3.40 -13.30 -18.92
N ALA A 47 4.34 -14.18 -19.24
CA ALA A 47 5.38 -14.63 -18.30
C ALA A 47 6.25 -13.48 -17.77
N HIS A 48 6.51 -12.45 -18.57
CA HIS A 48 7.25 -11.25 -18.12
C HIS A 48 6.43 -10.36 -17.18
N LEU A 49 5.10 -10.54 -17.13
CA LEU A 49 4.19 -9.92 -16.16
C LEU A 49 3.84 -10.87 -15.01
N ALA A 50 4.49 -12.04 -14.91
CA ALA A 50 4.41 -12.91 -13.73
C ALA A 50 5.19 -12.27 -12.57
N ALA A 51 4.66 -11.17 -12.05
CA ALA A 51 5.24 -10.47 -10.92
C ALA A 51 5.29 -11.40 -9.70
N ARG A 52 6.40 -11.32 -8.94
CA ARG A 52 6.49 -11.92 -7.61
C ARG A 52 5.29 -11.45 -6.79
N PRO A 53 4.48 -12.36 -6.21
CA PRO A 53 3.20 -12.00 -5.60
C PRO A 53 3.45 -11.35 -4.23
N LEU A 54 3.82 -10.07 -4.23
CA LEU A 54 3.63 -9.23 -3.08
C LEU A 54 2.12 -9.03 -2.88
N PRO A 55 1.62 -9.03 -1.63
CA PRO A 55 0.23 -8.75 -1.37
C PRO A 55 -0.12 -7.33 -1.87
N THR A 56 -1.20 -7.23 -2.65
CA THR A 56 -1.71 -5.95 -3.15
C THR A 56 -2.33 -5.14 -2.01
N VAL A 57 -2.47 -3.82 -2.19
CA VAL A 57 -3.21 -2.95 -1.25
C VAL A 57 -4.61 -3.51 -0.96
N GLY A 58 -5.29 -4.05 -1.97
CA GLY A 58 -6.60 -4.71 -1.83
C GLY A 58 -6.61 -5.92 -0.89
N ARG A 59 -5.46 -6.56 -0.63
CA ARG A 59 -5.29 -7.62 0.38
C ARG A 59 -4.83 -7.08 1.73
N LEU A 60 -4.02 -6.02 1.73
CA LEU A 60 -3.51 -5.40 2.96
C LEU A 60 -4.61 -4.66 3.73
N VAL A 61 -5.55 -4.01 3.03
CA VAL A 61 -6.65 -3.27 3.66
C VAL A 61 -7.59 -4.18 4.48
N PRO A 62 -8.11 -5.31 3.95
CA PRO A 62 -8.88 -6.26 4.75
C PRO A 62 -8.09 -6.83 5.94
N ALA A 63 -6.79 -7.08 5.76
CA ALA A 63 -5.91 -7.55 6.82
C ALA A 63 -5.80 -6.54 7.97
N ALA A 64 -5.62 -5.26 7.64
CA ALA A 64 -5.57 -4.17 8.60
C ALA A 64 -6.90 -4.06 9.35
N ARG A 65 -8.04 -4.11 8.65
CA ARG A 65 -9.39 -4.06 9.25
C ARG A 65 -9.62 -5.20 10.24
N GLY A 66 -9.41 -6.45 9.83
CA GLY A 66 -9.58 -7.60 10.73
C GLY A 66 -8.64 -7.55 11.95
N ALA A 67 -7.43 -7.01 11.79
CA ALA A 67 -6.51 -6.79 12.89
C ALA A 67 -6.99 -5.69 13.85
N ALA A 68 -7.50 -4.57 13.34
CA ALA A 68 -8.05 -3.49 14.17
C ALA A 68 -9.30 -3.96 14.93
N ASP A 69 -10.18 -4.73 14.29
CA ASP A 69 -11.36 -5.31 14.94
C ASP A 69 -10.98 -6.23 16.09
N ALA A 70 -9.92 -7.04 15.94
CA ALA A 70 -9.41 -7.86 17.02
C ALA A 70 -8.84 -7.01 18.18
N LEU A 71 -8.22 -5.87 17.89
CA LEU A 71 -7.66 -4.95 18.87
C LEU A 71 -8.69 -4.11 19.62
N THR A 72 -9.98 -4.20 19.30
CA THR A 72 -11.05 -3.68 20.18
C THR A 72 -10.99 -4.30 21.57
N ARG A 73 -10.44 -5.52 21.69
CA ARG A 73 -10.23 -6.20 22.97
C ARG A 73 -8.96 -5.69 23.63
N LEU A 74 -9.10 -4.96 24.74
CA LEU A 74 -7.99 -4.37 25.51
C LEU A 74 -6.87 -5.38 25.84
N ARG A 75 -7.21 -6.64 26.14
CA ARG A 75 -6.23 -7.70 26.43
C ARG A 75 -5.26 -8.02 25.28
N LEU A 76 -5.57 -7.58 24.06
CA LEU A 76 -4.75 -7.77 22.87
C LEU A 76 -3.90 -6.54 22.53
N TRP A 77 -3.99 -5.49 23.34
CA TRP A 77 -3.20 -4.28 23.12
C TRP A 77 -1.70 -4.53 23.29
N PRO A 78 -0.87 -3.75 22.57
CA PRO A 78 0.56 -3.71 22.84
C PRO A 78 0.83 -3.38 24.31
N ARG A 79 1.76 -4.10 24.95
CA ARG A 79 2.11 -3.88 26.37
C ARG A 79 3.02 -2.69 26.57
N ARG A 80 3.85 -2.38 25.57
CA ARG A 80 4.78 -1.23 25.60
C ARG A 80 4.20 -0.10 24.76
N HIS A 81 4.22 1.10 25.29
CA HIS A 81 3.82 2.30 24.56
C HIS A 81 5.00 2.83 23.72
N GLY A 82 4.72 3.59 22.66
CA GLY A 82 5.75 4.28 21.86
C GLY A 82 6.58 3.41 20.91
N HIS A 83 6.37 2.09 20.90
CA HIS A 83 7.20 1.17 20.15
C HIS A 83 6.37 0.22 19.29
N TRP A 84 6.75 0.12 18.01
CA TRP A 84 6.21 -0.90 17.12
C TRP A 84 6.53 -2.29 17.65
N GLN A 85 5.50 -3.11 17.78
CA GLN A 85 5.59 -4.46 18.31
C GLN A 85 4.96 -5.46 17.36
N ARG A 86 5.45 -6.70 17.45
CA ARG A 86 4.81 -7.82 16.78
C ARG A 86 3.44 -8.08 17.45
N PRO A 87 2.34 -8.16 16.69
CA PRO A 87 1.02 -8.36 17.27
C PRO A 87 0.87 -9.77 17.87
N PRO A 88 -0.08 -9.95 18.82
CA PRO A 88 -0.47 -11.26 19.32
C PRO A 88 -0.94 -12.20 18.20
N ARG A 89 -0.86 -13.52 18.43
CA ARG A 89 -1.26 -14.53 17.43
C ARG A 89 -2.68 -14.35 16.91
N ALA A 90 -3.61 -13.92 17.77
CA ALA A 90 -5.01 -13.66 17.42
C ALA A 90 -5.19 -12.51 16.41
N VAL A 91 -4.28 -11.55 16.39
CA VAL A 91 -4.27 -10.41 15.44
C VAL A 91 -3.46 -10.78 14.19
N ARG A 92 -2.37 -11.54 14.35
CA ARG A 92 -1.51 -11.97 13.23
C ARG A 92 -2.21 -12.88 12.21
N ARG A 93 -3.25 -13.61 12.60
CA ARG A 93 -3.98 -14.51 11.70
C ARG A 93 -4.60 -13.79 10.50
N TYR A 94 -4.78 -12.48 10.58
CA TYR A 94 -5.31 -11.66 9.49
C TYR A 94 -4.26 -11.27 8.45
N ALA A 95 -2.96 -11.48 8.70
CA ALA A 95 -1.90 -11.14 7.77
C ALA A 95 -1.86 -12.13 6.58
N PRO A 96 -2.04 -11.68 5.32
CA PRO A 96 -2.07 -12.57 4.17
C PRO A 96 -0.65 -12.90 3.67
N GLY A 97 -0.35 -14.19 3.53
CA GLY A 97 0.86 -14.67 2.85
C GLY A 97 2.15 -14.10 3.44
N ARG A 98 2.86 -13.27 2.66
CA ARG A 98 4.15 -12.67 3.04
C ARG A 98 4.03 -11.33 3.77
N ALA A 99 2.82 -10.82 3.98
CA ALA A 99 2.61 -9.56 4.66
C ALA A 99 3.17 -9.57 6.09
N ARG A 100 3.77 -8.45 6.49
CA ARG A 100 4.21 -8.21 7.86
C ARG A 100 3.20 -7.31 8.55
N MET A 101 3.07 -7.50 9.86
CA MET A 101 2.14 -6.73 10.68
C MET A 101 2.84 -6.25 11.93
N ALA A 102 2.65 -4.98 12.26
CA ALA A 102 3.12 -4.35 13.47
C ALA A 102 1.98 -3.57 14.11
N VAL A 103 2.05 -3.41 15.44
CA VAL A 103 1.08 -2.66 16.22
C VAL A 103 1.80 -1.73 17.17
N VAL A 104 1.23 -0.57 17.45
CA VAL A 104 1.75 0.38 18.44
C VAL A 104 0.60 0.94 19.26
N ALA A 105 0.85 1.13 20.56
CA ALA A 105 0.01 1.91 21.45
C ALA A 105 0.75 3.21 21.74
N LEU A 106 0.07 4.34 21.60
CA LEU A 106 0.61 5.67 21.86
C LEU A 106 -0.18 6.31 23.00
N ALA A 107 0.49 6.64 24.10
CA ALA A 107 -0.06 7.49 25.14
C ALA A 107 -0.35 8.90 24.59
N PRO A 108 -1.15 9.74 25.28
CA PRO A 108 -1.33 11.13 24.90
C PRO A 108 0.00 11.86 24.74
N ASN A 109 0.14 12.63 23.66
CA ASN A 109 1.35 13.36 23.26
C ASN A 109 2.57 12.50 22.92
N GLU A 110 2.41 11.18 22.83
CA GLU A 110 3.48 10.28 22.41
C GLU A 110 3.59 10.24 20.89
N PHE A 111 4.81 10.07 20.40
CA PHE A 111 5.11 9.94 18.99
C PHE A 111 5.96 8.71 18.71
N VAL A 112 5.83 8.17 17.49
CA VAL A 112 6.65 7.07 17.02
C VAL A 112 6.98 7.28 15.55
N ALA A 113 8.24 7.04 15.18
CA ALA A 113 8.62 7.01 13.79
C ALA A 113 7.94 5.84 13.07
N LEU A 114 7.42 6.09 11.88
CA LEU A 114 7.13 5.03 10.91
C LEU A 114 8.48 4.62 10.32
N SER A 115 9.26 3.87 11.11
CA SER A 115 10.59 3.45 10.70
C SER A 115 10.48 2.67 9.40
N ASP A 116 11.34 3.00 8.45
CA ASP A 116 11.35 2.35 7.16
C ASP A 116 11.69 0.88 7.35
N VAL A 117 10.90 -0.03 6.76
CA VAL A 117 11.22 -1.45 6.86
C VAL A 117 12.43 -1.68 5.96
N ARG A 118 13.61 -1.49 6.57
CA ARG A 118 14.98 -1.70 6.08
C ARG A 118 15.54 -0.59 5.19
N SER A 119 16.39 0.23 5.77
CA SER A 119 17.48 0.93 5.06
C SER A 119 18.22 -0.08 4.17
N GLY A 120 18.13 0.08 2.85
CA GLY A 120 18.82 -0.75 1.86
C GLY A 120 17.95 -1.80 1.13
N GLY A 121 16.63 -1.86 1.39
CA GLY A 121 15.70 -2.66 0.59
C GLY A 121 15.09 -1.87 -0.59
N PRO A 122 14.57 -2.54 -1.64
CA PRO A 122 13.71 -1.86 -2.62
C PRO A 122 12.51 -1.22 -1.90
N PRO A 123 11.99 -0.09 -2.41
CA PRO A 123 10.95 0.68 -1.74
C PRO A 123 9.79 -0.23 -1.34
N VAL A 124 9.31 -0.10 -0.11
CA VAL A 124 8.20 -0.91 0.41
C VAL A 124 6.95 -0.51 -0.36
N HIS A 125 6.53 -1.38 -1.28
CA HIS A 125 5.32 -1.16 -2.06
C HIS A 125 4.10 -1.47 -1.18
N GLY A 126 3.41 -0.42 -0.73
CA GLY A 126 2.14 -0.54 -0.03
C GLY A 126 2.30 -0.81 1.47
N ASP A 127 2.33 0.27 2.24
CA ASP A 127 2.14 0.23 3.68
C ASP A 127 0.71 0.69 3.99
N VAL A 128 0.01 -0.06 4.83
CA VAL A 128 -1.37 0.23 5.22
C VAL A 128 -1.41 0.49 6.71
N LEU A 129 -1.82 1.70 7.07
CA LEU A 129 -2.13 2.09 8.44
C LEU A 129 -3.63 2.05 8.70
N LEU A 130 -4.00 1.57 9.88
CA LEU A 130 -5.36 1.67 10.38
C LEU A 130 -5.33 1.98 11.87
N VAL A 131 -6.05 3.02 12.27
CA VAL A 131 -6.27 3.33 13.69
C VAL A 131 -7.37 2.41 14.20
N ALA A 132 -7.03 1.57 15.17
CA ALA A 132 -7.96 0.67 15.84
C ALA A 132 -8.72 1.39 16.97
N ARG A 133 -8.06 2.34 17.64
CA ARG A 133 -8.67 3.20 18.66
C ARG A 133 -7.96 4.55 18.74
N GLY A 134 -8.70 5.57 19.16
CA GLY A 134 -8.18 6.90 19.40
C GLY A 134 -7.99 7.69 18.11
N ARG A 135 -7.08 8.65 18.16
CA ARG A 135 -6.75 9.57 17.07
C ARG A 135 -5.25 9.74 17.03
N VAL A 136 -4.68 9.74 15.84
CA VAL A 136 -3.27 10.10 15.64
C VAL A 136 -3.15 11.04 14.45
N HIS A 137 -2.07 11.81 14.41
CA HIS A 137 -1.67 12.57 13.25
C HIS A 137 -0.45 11.91 12.62
N ALA A 138 -0.47 11.71 11.31
CA ALA A 138 0.70 11.39 10.54
C ALA A 138 1.39 12.70 10.14
N VAL A 139 2.61 12.89 10.60
CA VAL A 139 3.48 14.02 10.28
C VAL A 139 4.50 13.52 9.27
N VAL A 140 4.64 14.23 8.15
CA VAL A 140 5.66 13.97 7.14
C VAL A 140 6.62 15.15 7.15
N THR A 141 7.89 14.88 7.41
CA THR A 141 8.96 15.87 7.32
C THR A 141 9.87 15.54 6.14
N GLY A 142 10.23 16.56 5.36
CA GLY A 142 11.23 16.41 4.31
C GLY A 142 12.65 16.62 4.82
N GLU A 143 13.59 16.65 3.88
CA GLU A 143 15.02 16.83 4.15
C GLU A 143 15.31 18.16 4.85
N GLY A 144 16.13 18.15 5.90
CA GLY A 144 16.36 19.36 6.71
C GLY A 144 15.22 19.69 7.68
N GLY A 145 14.28 18.77 7.90
CA GLY A 145 13.28 18.86 8.97
C GLY A 145 12.07 19.75 8.66
N HIS A 146 11.91 20.20 7.42
CA HIS A 146 10.75 20.98 7.03
C HIS A 146 9.47 20.13 7.05
N LEU A 147 8.40 20.70 7.59
CA LEU A 147 7.08 20.04 7.63
C LEU A 147 6.47 20.02 6.23
N LEU A 148 6.26 18.84 5.68
CA LEU A 148 5.64 18.66 4.36
C LEU A 148 4.14 18.47 4.46
N ALA A 149 3.68 17.69 5.43
CA ALA A 149 2.26 17.41 5.61
C ALA A 149 1.95 16.99 7.05
N VAL A 150 0.75 17.33 7.49
CA VAL A 150 0.13 16.79 8.71
C VAL A 150 -1.23 16.26 8.33
N GLN A 151 -1.49 15.00 8.67
CA GLN A 151 -2.74 14.34 8.34
C GLN A 151 -3.35 13.68 9.55
N GLU A 152 -4.59 14.04 9.86
CA GLU A 152 -5.37 13.35 10.87
C GLU A 152 -5.78 11.94 10.42
N LEU A 153 -5.59 10.97 11.32
CA LEU A 153 -6.01 9.59 11.20
C LEU A 153 -6.90 9.24 12.39
N VAL A 154 -8.14 8.88 12.08
CA VAL A 154 -9.17 8.49 13.07
C VAL A 154 -9.51 7.01 12.93
N ALA A 155 -10.06 6.45 14.01
CA ALA A 155 -10.48 5.06 14.06
C ALA A 155 -11.38 4.67 12.85
N GLY A 156 -11.16 3.48 12.31
CA GLY A 156 -11.94 2.94 11.19
C GLY A 156 -11.55 3.45 9.80
N ARG A 157 -10.70 4.48 9.68
CA ARG A 157 -10.17 4.94 8.39
C ARG A 157 -8.83 4.30 8.06
N THR A 158 -8.79 3.60 6.95
CA THR A 158 -7.57 3.00 6.42
C THR A 158 -6.78 4.03 5.63
N ARG A 159 -5.47 4.12 5.86
CA ARG A 159 -4.57 4.98 5.10
C ARG A 159 -3.52 4.14 4.39
N VAL A 160 -3.39 4.37 3.10
CA VAL A 160 -2.34 3.77 2.28
C VAL A 160 -1.19 4.76 2.20
N LEU A 161 -0.02 4.30 2.57
CA LEU A 161 1.21 5.03 2.64
C LEU A 161 2.06 4.70 1.41
N GLY A 162 2.44 5.74 0.64
CA GLY A 162 3.49 5.65 -0.38
C GLY A 162 4.90 5.67 0.22
N GLY A 163 5.93 5.34 -0.55
CA GLY A 163 7.33 5.29 -0.08
C GLY A 163 7.96 6.67 0.05
N VAL A 164 7.56 7.46 1.05
CA VAL A 164 8.28 8.68 1.45
C VAL A 164 8.79 8.50 2.87
N ASP A 165 10.01 8.96 3.08
CA ASP A 165 10.69 8.92 4.36
C ASP A 165 10.18 10.02 5.31
N GLY A 166 10.73 10.05 6.53
CA GLY A 166 10.46 11.13 7.48
C GLY A 166 9.04 11.13 8.04
N ARG A 167 8.37 9.97 8.09
CA ARG A 167 7.02 9.86 8.63
C ARG A 167 7.02 9.53 10.11
N GLN A 168 6.19 10.24 10.86
CA GLN A 168 5.96 10.02 12.28
C GLN A 168 4.46 9.97 12.56
N LEU A 169 4.06 9.16 13.53
CA LEU A 169 2.73 9.20 14.11
C LEU A 169 2.80 9.91 15.45
N VAL A 170 1.87 10.81 15.70
CA VAL A 170 1.74 11.54 16.97
C VAL A 170 0.33 11.36 17.49
N ASN A 171 0.16 10.93 18.73
CA ASN A 171 -1.15 10.93 19.37
C ASN A 171 -1.42 12.30 19.99
N THR A 172 -2.28 13.08 19.35
CA THR A 172 -2.70 14.41 19.85
C THR A 172 -4.02 14.35 20.62
N GLY A 173 -4.56 13.16 20.86
CA GLY A 173 -5.80 12.95 21.63
C GLY A 173 -5.52 12.76 23.13
N ALA A 174 -6.60 12.78 23.92
CA ALA A 174 -6.54 12.55 25.37
C ALA A 174 -6.54 11.06 25.76
N GLU A 175 -6.91 10.17 24.84
CA GLU A 175 -6.90 8.72 25.05
C GLU A 175 -5.67 8.06 24.44
N THR A 176 -5.33 6.85 24.89
CA THR A 176 -4.36 6.00 24.18
C THR A 176 -4.86 5.68 22.77
N ALA A 177 -4.01 5.94 21.77
CA ALA A 177 -4.27 5.54 20.40
C ALA A 177 -3.61 4.20 20.09
N VAL A 178 -4.31 3.33 19.37
CA VAL A 178 -3.77 2.03 18.93
C VAL A 178 -3.80 1.99 17.41
N VAL A 179 -2.65 1.73 16.80
CA VAL A 179 -2.47 1.74 15.35
C VAL A 179 -1.92 0.39 14.89
N VAL A 180 -2.50 -0.11 13.79
CA VAL A 180 -2.03 -1.28 13.06
C VAL A 180 -1.31 -0.80 11.81
N ARG A 181 -0.14 -1.41 11.55
CA ARG A 181 0.63 -1.26 10.32
C ARG A 181 0.72 -2.62 9.63
N VAL A 182 0.39 -2.67 8.34
CA VAL A 182 0.51 -3.87 7.51
C VAL A 182 1.32 -3.53 6.27
N THR A 183 2.43 -4.25 6.07
CA THR A 183 3.31 -4.06 4.91
C THR A 183 3.36 -5.32 4.07
N ALA A 184 3.66 -5.17 2.78
CA ALA A 184 3.87 -6.29 1.86
C ALA A 184 5.13 -7.12 2.15
#